data_AF-A0A8X6U8W5-F1
#
_entry.id   AF-A0A8X6U8W5-F1
#
_cell.length_a   1.000
_cell.length_b   1.000
_cell.length_c   1.000
_cell.angle_alpha   90.00
_cell.angle_beta   90.00
_cell.angle_gamma   90.00
#
_symmetry.space_group_name_H-M   'P 1'
#
loop_
_entity.id
_entity.type
_entity.pdbx_description
1 polymer ?
#
loop_
_entity_poly.entity_id
_entity_poly.type
_entity_poly.pdbx_seq_one_letter_code
_entity_poly.pdbx_strand_id
1 'polypeptide(L)'
;MSEKETQFQVTLGIKRDDGNAMVFYKLDGQRFENDNTIKMKVQTPYKFLLTIRPPQKIKIASAKGEELKMSSEEMSAEYSKYCYQWANNNIPITKKNRRLSFPLLLE
;
A
#
# COMPACT_ATOMS: atom_id res chain seq x y z
N MET A 1 -23.57 22.89 8.24
CA MET A 1 -23.83 21.69 7.42
C MET A 1 -22.92 20.60 7.97
N SER A 2 -23.47 19.53 8.56
CA SER A 2 -22.64 18.43 9.08
C SER A 2 -22.05 17.67 7.90
N GLU A 3 -20.73 17.66 7.77
CA GLU A 3 -20.04 16.67 6.96
C GLU A 3 -20.45 15.30 7.50
N LYS A 4 -21.19 14.52 6.71
CA LYS A 4 -21.42 13.11 7.04
C LYS A 4 -20.08 12.41 6.91
N GLU A 5 -19.46 12.07 8.03
CA GLU A 5 -18.34 11.14 8.05
C GLU A 5 -18.79 9.85 7.37
N THR A 6 -18.31 9.66 6.14
CA THR A 6 -18.64 8.47 5.38
C THR A 6 -17.72 7.38 5.90
N GLN A 7 -18.24 6.47 6.74
CA GLN A 7 -17.45 5.35 7.21
C GLN A 7 -17.15 4.42 6.03
N PHE A 8 -15.87 4.14 5.82
CA PHE A 8 -15.42 3.17 4.84
C PHE A 8 -14.35 2.26 5.44
N GLN A 9 -14.35 1.02 4.97
CA GLN A 9 -13.33 0.03 5.28
C GLN A 9 -12.36 -0.06 4.10
N VAL A 10 -11.06 0.01 4.41
CA VAL A 10 -9.99 -0.21 3.44
C VAL A 10 -9.28 -1.52 3.77
N THR A 11 -9.11 -2.37 2.76
CA THR A 11 -8.25 -3.55 2.83
C THR A 11 -7.11 -3.37 1.84
N LEU A 12 -5.87 -3.42 2.34
CA LEU A 12 -4.65 -3.32 1.54
C LEU A 12 -3.88 -4.64 1.60
N GLY A 13 -3.64 -5.24 0.44
CA GLY A 13 -2.74 -6.38 0.25
C GLY A 13 -1.52 -5.96 -0.55
N ILE A 14 -0.35 -6.53 -0.22
CA ILE A 14 0.89 -6.28 -0.96
C ILE A 14 1.47 -7.63 -1.40
N LYS A 15 1.82 -7.74 -2.68
CA LYS A 15 2.42 -8.93 -3.27
C LYS A 15 3.60 -8.57 -4.16
N ARG A 16 4.56 -9.48 -4.33
CA ARG A 16 5.61 -9.33 -5.33
C ARG A 16 5.06 -9.59 -6.72
N ASP A 17 5.47 -8.80 -7.70
CA ASP A 17 5.01 -8.96 -9.08
C ASP A 17 5.75 -10.11 -9.81
N ASP A 18 7.01 -10.38 -9.42
CA ASP A 18 7.91 -11.36 -10.05
C ASP A 18 7.60 -12.85 -9.78
N GLY A 19 6.52 -13.14 -9.05
CA GLY A 19 6.12 -14.51 -8.73
C GLY A 19 4.89 -14.62 -7.83
N ASN A 20 4.14 -13.53 -7.66
CA ASN A 20 2.95 -13.45 -6.81
C ASN A 20 3.18 -13.83 -5.33
N ALA A 21 4.45 -13.85 -4.88
CA ALA A 21 4.82 -14.23 -3.54
C ALA A 21 4.37 -13.16 -2.52
N MET A 22 3.94 -13.62 -1.35
CA MET A 22 3.56 -12.73 -0.25
C MET A 22 4.77 -11.96 0.27
N VAL A 23 4.51 -10.73 0.75
CA VAL A 23 5.51 -9.93 1.43
C VAL A 23 5.58 -10.33 2.90
N PHE A 24 6.78 -10.58 3.39
CA PHE A 24 6.99 -10.90 4.80
C PHE A 24 6.81 -9.64 5.64
N TYR A 25 6.10 -9.75 6.76
CA TYR A 25 6.09 -8.72 7.79
C TYR A 25 6.63 -9.27 9.12
N LYS A 26 7.01 -8.35 10.00
CA LYS A 26 7.46 -8.66 11.36
C LYS A 26 6.66 -7.82 12.34
N LEU A 27 6.27 -8.47 13.44
CA LEU A 27 5.86 -7.78 14.67
C LEU A 27 7.13 -7.37 15.40
N ASP A 28 7.43 -6.08 15.41
CA ASP A 28 8.55 -5.49 16.14
C ASP A 28 8.12 -5.01 17.55
N GLY A 29 6.81 -4.91 17.82
CA GLY A 29 6.26 -4.35 19.06
C GLY A 29 6.77 -2.92 19.30
N GLN A 30 6.92 -2.51 20.55
CA GLN A 30 7.31 -1.14 20.91
C GLN A 30 8.79 -0.79 20.66
N ARG A 31 9.52 -1.61 19.89
CA ARG A 31 10.96 -1.41 19.65
C ARG A 31 11.25 -0.30 18.64
N PHE A 32 10.27 0.04 17.81
CA PHE A 32 10.33 1.12 16.84
C PHE A 32 9.05 1.95 16.92
N GLU A 33 8.99 3.03 16.13
CA GLU A 33 7.81 3.89 16.03
C GLU A 33 6.54 3.15 15.61
N ASN A 34 6.68 2.08 14.81
CA ASN A 34 5.58 1.24 14.38
C ASN A 34 5.79 -0.20 14.85
N ASP A 35 4.71 -0.83 15.34
CA ASP A 35 4.73 -2.21 15.82
C ASP A 35 4.92 -3.25 14.72
N ASN A 36 4.70 -2.84 13.45
CA ASN A 36 4.74 -3.71 12.29
C ASN A 36 5.74 -3.17 11.25
N THR A 37 6.64 -4.04 10.79
CA THR A 37 7.54 -3.74 9.67
C THR A 37 7.24 -4.67 8.49
N ILE A 38 7.05 -4.09 7.31
CA ILE A 38 7.01 -4.82 6.04
C ILE A 38 8.43 -4.94 5.48
N LYS A 39 8.84 -6.15 5.09
CA LYS A 39 10.14 -6.41 4.49
C LYS A 39 10.05 -6.45 2.98
N MET A 40 10.69 -5.49 2.33
CA MET A 40 10.72 -5.39 0.88
C MET A 40 12.17 -5.52 0.37
N LYS A 41 12.32 -6.20 -0.77
CA LYS A 41 13.57 -6.23 -1.52
C LYS A 41 13.66 -4.97 -2.36
N VAL A 42 14.82 -4.34 -2.44
CA VAL A 42 15.05 -3.19 -3.32
C VAL A 42 14.99 -3.61 -4.79
N GLN A 43 14.67 -2.68 -5.68
CA GLN A 43 14.61 -2.90 -7.14
C GLN A 43 13.74 -4.11 -7.53
N THR A 44 12.67 -4.35 -6.76
CA THR A 44 11.75 -5.46 -6.96
C THR A 44 10.35 -4.88 -7.19
N PRO A 45 9.65 -5.23 -8.28
CA PRO A 45 8.31 -4.74 -8.53
C PRO A 45 7.30 -5.38 -7.57
N TYR A 46 6.38 -4.57 -7.06
CA TYR A 46 5.30 -4.97 -6.16
C TYR A 46 3.94 -4.56 -6.71
N LYS A 47 2.90 -5.28 -6.27
CA LYS A 47 1.49 -5.00 -6.52
C LYS A 47 0.78 -4.66 -5.21
N PHE A 48 0.08 -3.55 -5.21
CA PHE A 48 -0.76 -3.09 -4.11
C PHE A 48 -2.20 -3.36 -4.51
N LEU A 49 -2.85 -4.25 -3.77
CA LEU A 49 -4.22 -4.69 -4.00
C LEU A 49 -5.10 -4.00 -2.96
N LEU A 50 -5.87 -3.03 -3.40
CA LEU A 50 -6.73 -2.23 -2.53
C LEU A 50 -8.18 -2.63 -2.74
N THR A 51 -8.94 -2.70 -1.65
CA THR A 51 -10.40 -2.88 -1.69
C THR A 51 -11.04 -1.90 -0.71
N ILE A 52 -12.02 -1.13 -1.16
CA ILE A 52 -12.73 -0.15 -0.35
C ILE A 52 -14.22 -0.48 -0.33
N ARG A 53 -14.83 -0.43 0.86
CA ARG A 53 -16.27 -0.65 1.09
C ARG A 53 -16.84 0.45 2.00
N PRO A 54 -17.91 1.17 1.63
CA PRO A 54 -18.60 1.16 0.33
C PRO A 54 -17.67 1.68 -0.80
N PRO A 55 -18.04 1.51 -2.09
CA PRO A 55 -17.17 1.91 -3.21
C PRO A 55 -16.75 3.38 -3.12
N GLN A 56 -15.45 3.64 -3.24
CA GLN A 56 -14.86 4.97 -3.34
C GLN A 56 -13.99 5.06 -4.60
N LYS A 57 -13.98 6.23 -5.26
CA LYS A 57 -13.10 6.48 -6.39
C LYS A 57 -11.77 7.06 -5.92
N ILE A 58 -10.67 6.43 -6.32
CA ILE A 58 -9.33 6.96 -6.13
C ILE A 58 -8.83 7.54 -7.45
N LYS A 59 -8.44 8.80 -7.43
CA LYS A 59 -7.82 9.50 -8.55
C LYS A 59 -6.31 9.31 -8.55
N ILE A 60 -5.69 9.41 -7.38
CA ILE A 60 -4.24 9.41 -7.24
C ILE A 60 -3.85 8.45 -6.12
N ALA A 61 -2.90 7.56 -6.42
CA ALA A 61 -2.23 6.76 -5.42
C ALA A 61 -0.73 7.03 -5.50
N SER A 62 -0.07 7.35 -4.40
CA SER A 62 1.38 7.55 -4.37
C SER A 62 2.04 6.96 -3.14
N ALA A 63 3.26 6.47 -3.30
CA ALA A 63 4.09 5.98 -2.21
C ALA A 63 5.46 6.66 -2.27
N LYS A 64 5.90 7.23 -1.15
CA LYS A 64 7.19 7.94 -1.04
C LYS A 64 7.33 9.08 -2.08
N GLY A 65 6.23 9.74 -2.43
CA GLY A 65 6.19 10.81 -3.44
C GLY A 65 6.26 10.34 -4.90
N GLU A 66 6.25 9.02 -5.15
CA GLU A 66 6.15 8.45 -6.50
C GLU A 66 4.72 7.97 -6.75
N GLU A 67 4.13 8.38 -7.86
CA GLU A 67 2.79 7.94 -8.26
C GLU A 67 2.80 6.45 -8.62
N LEU A 68 1.83 5.71 -8.10
CA LEU A 68 1.67 4.29 -8.36
C LEU A 68 0.91 4.09 -9.66
N LYS A 69 1.42 3.20 -10.52
CA LYS A 69 0.77 2.93 -11.80
C LYS A 69 -0.44 2.02 -11.60
N MET A 70 -1.64 2.51 -11.89
CA MET A 70 -2.85 1.68 -11.86
C MET A 70 -2.82 0.66 -13.00
N SER A 71 -3.02 -0.62 -12.65
CA SER A 71 -3.02 -1.75 -13.58
C SER A 71 -4.41 -2.33 -13.82
N SER A 72 -5.30 -2.25 -12.82
CA SER A 72 -6.71 -2.61 -12.96
C SER A 72 -7.57 -1.87 -11.93
N GLU A 73 -8.80 -1.57 -12.32
CA GLU A 73 -9.87 -1.06 -11.46
C GLU A 73 -11.11 -1.92 -11.67
N GLU A 74 -11.81 -2.23 -10.59
CA GLU A 74 -13.11 -2.89 -10.62
C GLU A 74 -14.03 -2.17 -9.61
N MET A 75 -15.17 -1.68 -10.07
CA MET A 75 -16.15 -1.01 -9.21
C MET A 75 -17.49 -1.72 -9.30
N SER A 76 -18.06 -2.04 -8.14
CA SER A 76 -19.37 -2.66 -7.99
C SER A 76 -20.27 -1.78 -7.12
N ALA A 77 -21.50 -2.24 -6.86
CA ALA A 77 -22.38 -1.56 -5.91
C ALA A 77 -21.88 -1.66 -4.45
N GLU A 78 -21.05 -2.65 -4.13
CA GLU A 78 -20.64 -2.96 -2.75
C GLU A 78 -19.19 -2.56 -2.45
N TYR A 79 -18.32 -2.55 -3.46
CA TYR A 79 -16.92 -2.23 -3.29
C TYR A 79 -16.28 -1.55 -4.51
N SER A 80 -15.13 -0.92 -4.29
CA SER A 80 -14.16 -0.62 -5.35
C SER A 80 -12.86 -1.37 -5.07
N LYS A 81 -12.23 -1.91 -6.11
CA LYS A 81 -10.96 -2.63 -6.08
C LYS A 81 -9.98 -1.99 -7.03
N TYR A 82 -8.75 -1.84 -6.56
CA TYR A 82 -7.64 -1.28 -7.33
C TYR A 82 -6.43 -2.19 -7.25
N CYS A 83 -5.71 -2.32 -8.37
CA CYS A 83 -4.40 -2.95 -8.40
C CYS A 83 -3.39 -1.93 -8.91
N TYR A 84 -2.47 -1.51 -8.04
CA TYR A 84 -1.39 -0.60 -8.39
C TYR A 84 -0.06 -1.34 -8.48
N GLN A 85 0.77 -0.98 -9.45
CA GLN A 85 2.14 -1.43 -9.59
C GLN A 85 3.09 -0.40 -8.99
N TRP A 86 4.06 -0.88 -8.22
CA TRP A 86 5.09 -0.06 -7.61
C TRP A 86 6.48 -0.65 -7.87
N ALA A 87 7.30 0.12 -8.57
CA ALA A 87 8.71 -0.20 -8.79
C ALA A 87 9.54 0.57 -7.76
N ASN A 88 10.00 -0.09 -6.70
CA ASN A 88 10.69 0.56 -5.59
C ASN A 88 12.18 0.87 -5.88
N ASN A 89 12.47 1.34 -7.09
CA ASN A 89 13.82 1.46 -7.64
C ASN A 89 14.70 2.45 -6.87
N ASN A 90 14.09 3.47 -6.26
CA ASN A 90 14.78 4.55 -5.56
C ASN A 90 14.79 4.38 -4.02
N ILE A 91 14.57 3.15 -3.52
CA ILE A 91 14.61 2.87 -2.07
C ILE A 91 15.98 2.29 -1.69
N PRO A 92 16.76 2.97 -0.84
CA PRO A 92 18.02 2.42 -0.38
C PRO A 92 17.79 1.28 0.62
N ILE A 93 18.75 0.35 0.65
CA ILE A 93 18.76 -0.73 1.65
C ILE A 93 18.86 -0.11 3.05
N THR A 94 17.92 -0.44 3.92
CA THR A 94 17.97 -0.03 5.32
C THR A 94 19.00 -0.87 6.09
N LYS A 95 19.95 -0.22 6.77
CA LYS A 95 20.88 -0.89 7.68
C LYS A 95 20.13 -1.55 8.85
N LYS A 96 20.78 -2.50 9.52
CA LYS A 96 20.28 -3.17 10.73
C LYS A 96 19.73 -2.14 11.73
N ASN A 97 18.59 -2.45 12.34
CA ASN A 97 17.88 -1.61 13.31
C ASN A 97 17.42 -0.23 12.80
N ARG A 98 17.45 0.04 11.49
CA ARG A 98 16.79 1.20 10.88
C ARG A 98 15.57 0.74 10.09
N ARG A 99 14.55 1.59 10.07
CA ARG A 99 13.32 1.43 9.28
C ARG A 99 13.08 2.72 8.51
N LEU A 100 12.55 2.59 7.31
CA LEU A 100 12.01 3.73 6.56
C LEU A 100 10.51 3.69 6.73
N SER A 101 9.94 4.83 7.12
CA SER A 101 8.52 5.08 7.11
C SER A 101 8.23 6.09 6.01
N PHE A 102 7.22 5.82 5.19
CA PHE A 102 6.69 6.76 4.21
C PHE A 102 5.20 6.49 4.05
N PRO A 103 4.39 7.53 3.78
CA PRO A 103 2.96 7.36 3.62
C PRO A 103 2.63 6.68 2.28
N LEU A 104 1.53 5.92 2.29
CA LEU A 104 0.75 5.59 1.11
C LEU A 104 -0.41 6.59 1.05
N LEU A 105 -0.40 7.48 0.05
CA LEU A 105 -1.44 8.47 -0.16
C LEU A 105 -2.45 7.92 -1.17
N LEU A 106 -3.73 8.09 -0.86
CA LEU A 106 -4.88 7.70 -1.67
C LEU A 106 -5.83 8.90 -1.70
N GLU A 107 -5.97 9.55 -2.85
CA GLU A 107 -6.78 10.77 -3.06
C GLU A 107 -7.83 10.58 -4.16
#